data_AF-A0A7Y3U8E5-F1
#
_entry.id   AF-A0A7Y3U8E5-F1
#
_cell.length_a   1.000
_cell.length_b   1.000
_cell.length_c   1.000
_cell.angle_alpha   90.00
_cell.angle_beta   90.00
_cell.angle_gamma   90.00
#
_symmetry.space_group_name_H-M   'P 1'
#
loop_
_entity.id
_entity.type
_entity.pdbx_description
1 polymer ?
#
loop_
_entity_poly.entity_id
_entity_poly.type
_entity_poly.pdbx_seq_one_letter_code
_entity_poly.pdbx_strand_id
1 'polypeptide(L)'
;MLAITSTTLVPTRHALAWQGPYDYAVIEIDTLGGLIGEGRGINEFGVVTGGGSTGQWLHAFTWSSGTLTDMGVLDPHPGSKGQEINNFGWIAGGSGAYNPIEMATLWKDGEIISLGTLGGDNSHAFGINDSGQVVGKAEITPGDYTRWPFIWQDGVMTALEIFPNAEDRGGEAWDINNLGEAVGFAAPETGSQHAVMWTAAGELVDLTEQNQTGEAYGINDLSEVVGFNERSWATLWRNGQQININDGSLSSYSRAYAINNSSEVIGYYIHWLTDDPHAFVWTEQAGLKTLEDLIAPQSGWELAYALDINDFGLIVGYGMHADLQRAFVATPVNPTIQLTNAHPGVAGQVNGIRASGLQPGTKVYFCWSGQGGGTLIPDCDVTVNALQLENPTVAGSAIADANGRATLKGNVPRNVSGKTLLFQAVIPSSCEISNLVVQTFE
;
A
#
# COMPACT_ATOMS: atom_id res chain seq x y z
N MET A 1 9.45 -52.36 13.76
CA MET A 1 10.16 -51.15 14.22
C MET A 1 10.61 -50.43 12.95
N LEU A 2 9.74 -49.59 12.39
CA LEU A 2 10.01 -48.83 11.17
C LEU A 2 10.19 -47.36 11.59
N ALA A 3 11.32 -46.79 11.19
CA ALA A 3 11.70 -45.42 11.44
C ALA A 3 10.80 -44.46 10.65
N ILE A 4 10.23 -43.47 11.34
CA ILE A 4 9.59 -42.32 10.72
C ILE A 4 10.70 -41.28 10.50
N THR A 5 11.12 -41.11 9.25
CA THR A 5 11.96 -39.98 8.85
C THR A 5 11.04 -38.76 8.69
N SER A 6 11.27 -37.75 9.53
CA SER A 6 10.66 -36.43 9.42
C SER A 6 11.14 -35.76 8.13
N THR A 7 10.32 -35.74 7.09
CA THR A 7 10.44 -34.79 6.00
C THR A 7 9.82 -33.48 6.46
N THR A 8 10.67 -32.52 6.84
CA THR A 8 10.29 -31.11 6.93
C THR A 8 9.76 -30.68 5.56
N LEU A 9 8.45 -30.43 5.47
CA LEU A 9 7.89 -29.69 4.36
C LEU A 9 8.43 -28.25 4.49
N VAL A 10 9.37 -27.90 3.62
CA VAL A 10 9.65 -26.49 3.33
C VAL A 10 8.39 -25.97 2.63
N PRO A 11 7.71 -24.92 3.15
CA PRO A 11 6.63 -24.32 2.40
C PRO A 11 7.22 -23.74 1.11
N THR A 12 6.85 -24.34 -0.01
CA THR A 12 7.07 -23.74 -1.32
C THR A 12 6.26 -22.46 -1.39
N ARG A 13 6.95 -21.32 -1.36
CA ARG A 13 6.36 -20.00 -1.65
C ARG A 13 5.71 -20.06 -3.02
N HIS A 14 4.39 -20.02 -3.08
CA HIS A 14 3.69 -19.79 -4.33
C HIS A 14 3.68 -18.28 -4.54
N ALA A 15 4.67 -17.79 -5.29
CA ALA A 15 4.54 -16.51 -5.97
C ALA A 15 3.27 -16.57 -6.85
N LEU A 16 2.42 -15.55 -6.75
CA LEU A 16 1.20 -15.44 -7.52
C LEU A 16 1.52 -15.52 -9.02
N ALA A 17 1.11 -16.61 -9.66
CA ALA A 17 1.13 -16.71 -11.11
C ALA A 17 -0.12 -16.00 -11.63
N TRP A 18 0.05 -14.76 -12.13
CA TRP A 18 -0.99 -13.97 -12.79
C TRP A 18 -1.71 -14.80 -13.87
N GLN A 19 -2.99 -15.11 -13.69
CA GLN A 19 -3.78 -15.91 -14.65
C GLN A 19 -5.21 -15.37 -14.83
N GLY A 20 -5.31 -14.11 -15.24
CA GLY A 20 -6.46 -13.46 -15.87
C GLY A 20 -6.01 -12.22 -16.66
N PRO A 21 -6.84 -11.65 -17.57
CA PRO A 21 -6.47 -10.39 -18.23
C PRO A 21 -6.63 -9.16 -17.31
N TYR A 22 -7.35 -9.27 -16.18
CA TYR A 22 -7.60 -8.18 -15.23
C TYR A 22 -7.59 -8.74 -13.81
N ASP A 23 -6.53 -8.43 -13.06
CA ASP A 23 -6.26 -8.99 -11.73
C ASP A 23 -6.36 -7.93 -10.60
N TYR A 24 -6.70 -6.67 -10.91
CA TYR A 24 -6.99 -5.60 -9.95
C TYR A 24 -8.34 -4.91 -10.16
N ALA A 25 -9.02 -4.58 -9.05
CA ALA A 25 -10.13 -3.63 -9.03
C ALA A 25 -9.66 -2.34 -8.35
N VAL A 26 -10.09 -1.21 -8.90
CA VAL A 26 -9.65 0.12 -8.45
C VAL A 26 -10.81 0.85 -7.81
N ILE A 27 -10.58 1.37 -6.61
CA ILE A 27 -11.51 2.21 -5.87
C ILE A 27 -10.89 3.60 -5.73
N GLU A 28 -11.66 4.64 -6.06
CA GLU A 28 -11.27 6.03 -5.81
C GLU A 28 -11.27 6.32 -4.30
N ILE A 29 -10.24 7.00 -3.81
CA ILE A 29 -10.22 7.56 -2.45
C ILE A 29 -10.85 8.95 -2.50
N ASP A 30 -11.89 9.16 -1.69
CA ASP A 30 -12.56 10.46 -1.55
C ASP A 30 -11.60 11.56 -1.07
N THR A 31 -11.97 12.82 -1.28
CA THR A 31 -11.22 13.98 -0.78
C THR A 31 -11.88 14.61 0.45
N LEU A 32 -11.12 15.39 1.23
CA LEU A 32 -11.63 16.17 2.37
C LEU A 32 -12.45 17.42 1.95
N GLY A 33 -13.16 17.34 0.81
CA GLY A 33 -14.00 18.41 0.26
C GLY A 33 -13.32 19.28 -0.82
N GLY A 34 -12.04 19.05 -1.13
CA GLY A 34 -11.30 19.71 -2.21
C GLY A 34 -11.12 18.87 -3.48
N LEU A 35 -10.35 19.39 -4.45
CA LEU A 35 -10.19 18.78 -5.78
C LEU A 35 -9.04 17.77 -5.89
N ILE A 36 -8.17 17.68 -4.88
CA ILE A 36 -6.94 16.86 -4.89
C ILE A 36 -6.91 16.01 -3.61
N GLY A 37 -6.64 14.72 -3.78
CA GLY A 37 -6.28 13.77 -2.74
C GLY A 37 -5.10 12.92 -3.23
N GLU A 38 -4.14 12.65 -2.35
CA GLU A 38 -3.01 11.76 -2.59
C GLU A 38 -2.97 10.72 -1.48
N GLY A 39 -3.21 9.44 -1.81
CA GLY A 39 -2.89 8.33 -0.92
C GLY A 39 -1.39 8.06 -0.97
N ARG A 40 -0.74 7.89 0.18
CA ARG A 40 0.71 7.80 0.31
C ARG A 40 1.16 6.46 0.87
N GLY A 41 0.60 6.05 2.01
CA GLY A 41 0.89 4.77 2.67
C GLY A 41 -0.38 3.97 2.95
N ILE A 42 -0.26 2.65 3.07
CA ILE A 42 -1.34 1.71 3.33
C ILE A 42 -0.88 0.60 4.28
N ASN A 43 -1.62 0.38 5.37
CA ASN A 43 -1.29 -0.70 6.30
C ASN A 43 -1.93 -2.06 5.91
N GLU A 44 -1.61 -3.11 6.68
CA GLU A 44 -2.11 -4.47 6.46
C GLU A 44 -3.64 -4.61 6.57
N PHE A 45 -4.31 -3.64 7.18
CA PHE A 45 -5.77 -3.62 7.31
C PHE A 45 -6.46 -2.85 6.17
N GLY A 46 -5.70 -2.36 5.19
CA GLY A 46 -6.20 -1.55 4.08
C GLY A 46 -6.61 -0.14 4.48
N VAL A 47 -6.10 0.35 5.62
CA VAL A 47 -6.25 1.76 6.01
C VAL A 47 -5.17 2.56 5.29
N VAL A 48 -5.59 3.56 4.54
CA VAL A 48 -4.72 4.43 3.76
C VAL A 48 -4.50 5.75 4.49
N THR A 49 -3.26 6.25 4.49
CA THR A 49 -2.93 7.62 4.86
C THR A 49 -2.55 8.46 3.65
N GLY A 50 -2.56 9.78 3.79
CA GLY A 50 -2.25 10.68 2.69
C GLY A 50 -2.46 12.15 2.99
N GLY A 51 -2.60 12.95 1.93
CA GLY A 51 -2.93 14.37 2.00
C GLY A 51 -4.19 14.70 1.19
N GLY A 52 -5.18 15.34 1.83
CA GLY A 52 -6.45 15.70 1.21
C GLY A 52 -6.74 17.19 1.36
N SER A 53 -7.24 17.84 0.31
CA SER A 53 -7.53 19.28 0.35
C SER A 53 -8.74 19.59 1.21
N THR A 54 -8.58 20.49 2.17
CA THR A 54 -9.63 21.08 3.04
C THR A 54 -9.98 22.52 2.64
N GLY A 55 -9.60 22.93 1.43
CA GLY A 55 -9.64 24.32 0.96
C GLY A 55 -8.29 24.73 0.40
N GLN A 56 -7.60 25.68 1.05
CA GLN A 56 -6.28 26.16 0.63
C GLN A 56 -5.12 25.26 1.06
N TRP A 57 -5.36 24.33 1.99
CA TRP A 57 -4.35 23.48 2.61
C TRP A 57 -4.67 22.01 2.38
N LEU A 58 -3.62 21.18 2.44
CA LEU A 58 -3.76 19.74 2.59
C LEU A 58 -3.76 19.41 4.08
N HIS A 59 -4.61 18.47 4.48
CA HIS A 59 -4.54 17.84 5.79
C HIS A 59 -4.25 16.35 5.62
N ALA A 60 -3.55 15.79 6.59
CA ALA A 60 -3.40 14.36 6.75
C ALA A 60 -4.78 13.71 6.94
N PHE A 61 -5.03 12.59 6.27
CA PHE A 61 -6.26 11.83 6.43
C PHE A 61 -5.98 10.36 6.68
N THR A 62 -6.97 9.65 7.22
CA THR A 62 -7.10 8.19 7.04
C THR A 62 -8.32 7.87 6.19
N TRP A 63 -8.17 6.92 5.26
CA TRP A 63 -9.28 6.36 4.50
C TRP A 63 -9.40 4.87 4.81
N SER A 64 -10.61 4.41 5.11
CA SER A 64 -10.90 2.99 5.28
C SER A 64 -12.33 2.70 4.81
N SER A 65 -12.46 1.78 3.85
CA SER A 65 -13.76 1.29 3.36
C SER A 65 -14.75 2.41 3.00
N GLY A 66 -14.27 3.45 2.31
CA GLY A 66 -15.09 4.61 1.89
C GLY A 66 -15.34 5.66 2.98
N THR A 67 -14.73 5.51 4.16
CA THR A 67 -14.79 6.50 5.23
C THR A 67 -13.48 7.27 5.28
N LEU A 68 -13.56 8.59 5.08
CA LEU A 68 -12.44 9.52 5.17
C LEU A 68 -12.48 10.27 6.51
N THR A 69 -11.36 10.27 7.24
CA THR A 69 -11.21 10.97 8.53
C THR A 69 -10.06 11.95 8.43
N ASP A 70 -10.32 13.22 8.74
CA ASP A 70 -9.28 14.26 8.88
C ASP A 70 -8.50 14.01 10.19
N MET A 71 -7.19 13.91 10.09
CA MET A 71 -6.29 13.66 11.22
C MET A 71 -5.81 14.96 11.88
N GLY A 72 -6.15 16.12 11.31
CA GLY A 72 -5.81 17.44 11.82
C GLY A 72 -4.36 17.84 11.55
N VAL A 73 -3.94 18.90 12.24
CA VAL A 73 -2.65 19.57 12.04
C VAL A 73 -1.95 19.76 13.38
N LEU A 74 -0.61 19.77 13.37
CA LEU A 74 0.17 20.17 14.54
C LEU A 74 0.09 21.69 14.68
N ASP A 75 -0.46 22.21 15.78
CA ASP A 75 -0.48 23.66 16.05
C ASP A 75 0.93 24.27 16.05
N PRO A 76 1.14 25.46 15.47
CA PRO A 76 0.16 26.35 14.81
C PRO A 76 0.10 26.17 13.27
N HIS A 77 0.56 25.03 12.72
CA HIS A 77 0.69 24.84 11.29
C HIS A 77 -0.69 24.75 10.61
N PRO A 78 -0.85 25.32 9.40
CA PRO A 78 -2.14 25.37 8.73
C PRO A 78 -2.46 24.13 7.86
N GLY A 79 -1.49 23.23 7.68
CA GLY A 79 -1.64 22.05 6.84
C GLY A 79 -0.76 20.90 7.31
N SER A 80 -1.11 19.70 6.89
CA SER A 80 -0.41 18.45 7.21
C SER A 80 -0.53 17.44 6.08
N LYS A 81 0.35 16.43 6.11
CA LYS A 81 0.34 15.31 5.18
C LYS A 81 0.85 14.06 5.88
N GLY A 82 0.08 12.97 5.81
CA GLY A 82 0.55 11.65 6.18
C GLY A 82 1.39 11.07 5.03
N GLN A 83 2.52 10.48 5.37
CA GLN A 83 3.40 9.79 4.42
C GLN A 83 3.24 8.28 4.56
N GLU A 84 3.32 7.77 5.80
CA GLU A 84 3.29 6.33 6.07
C GLU A 84 2.42 5.99 7.29
N ILE A 85 1.86 4.78 7.31
CA ILE A 85 0.96 4.29 8.36
C ILE A 85 1.30 2.86 8.79
N ASN A 86 1.51 2.65 10.09
CA ASN A 86 1.78 1.31 10.62
C ASN A 86 0.50 0.52 10.93
N ASN A 87 0.64 -0.74 11.37
CA ASN A 87 -0.49 -1.63 11.63
C ASN A 87 -1.30 -1.28 12.89
N PHE A 88 -0.78 -0.39 13.75
CA PHE A 88 -1.55 0.19 14.86
C PHE A 88 -2.37 1.41 14.42
N GLY A 89 -2.27 1.84 13.16
CA GLY A 89 -2.91 3.03 12.63
C GLY A 89 -2.20 4.32 13.02
N TRP A 90 -0.95 4.26 13.46
CA TRP A 90 -0.13 5.44 13.72
C TRP A 90 0.47 5.94 12.41
N ILE A 91 0.48 7.25 12.23
CA ILE A 91 0.86 7.89 10.96
C ILE A 91 2.10 8.74 11.18
N ALA A 92 3.12 8.56 10.34
CA ALA A 92 4.25 9.46 10.24
C ALA A 92 4.08 10.40 9.03
N GLY A 93 4.51 11.66 9.20
CA GLY A 93 4.48 12.63 8.11
C GLY A 93 4.98 14.01 8.51
N GLY A 94 4.41 15.03 7.90
CA GLY A 94 4.77 16.43 8.09
C GLY A 94 3.56 17.30 8.44
N SER A 95 3.75 18.27 9.33
CA SER A 95 2.85 19.41 9.50
C SER A 95 3.58 20.69 9.12
N GLY A 96 2.96 21.48 8.25
CA GLY A 96 3.54 22.65 7.62
C GLY A 96 3.35 22.61 6.10
N ALA A 97 2.80 23.69 5.54
CA ALA A 97 2.84 23.94 4.11
C ALA A 97 2.87 25.47 3.88
N TYR A 98 3.73 25.93 2.95
CA TYR A 98 3.89 27.34 2.49
C TYR A 98 4.31 28.44 3.50
N ASN A 99 4.83 28.08 4.67
CA ASN A 99 5.61 28.98 5.53
C ASN A 99 6.86 28.18 5.95
N PRO A 100 8.06 28.75 6.07
CA PRO A 100 9.34 28.07 5.77
C PRO A 100 9.75 26.95 6.73
N ILE A 101 8.86 26.53 7.63
CA ILE A 101 9.09 25.54 8.66
C ILE A 101 8.07 24.41 8.48
N GLU A 102 8.57 23.23 8.12
CA GLU A 102 7.86 21.95 8.20
C GLU A 102 8.37 21.19 9.44
N MET A 103 7.47 20.50 10.13
CA MET A 103 7.77 19.73 11.33
C MET A 103 7.36 18.27 11.17
N ALA A 104 8.32 17.36 11.38
CA ALA A 104 8.07 15.93 11.45
C ALA A 104 7.03 15.67 12.55
N THR A 105 5.95 14.99 12.16
CA THR A 105 4.76 14.82 12.99
C THR A 105 4.34 13.35 13.02
N LEU A 106 3.92 12.89 14.20
CA LEU A 106 3.35 11.56 14.43
C LEU A 106 1.90 11.72 14.93
N TRP A 107 0.94 11.15 14.21
CA TRP A 107 -0.43 10.98 14.70
C TRP A 107 -0.54 9.63 15.37
N LYS A 108 -0.76 9.63 16.69
CA LYS A 108 -0.76 8.42 17.51
C LYS A 108 -1.87 8.49 18.54
N ASP A 109 -2.77 7.51 18.50
CA ASP A 109 -3.85 7.33 19.48
C ASP A 109 -4.71 8.59 19.70
N GLY A 110 -4.92 9.40 18.66
CA GLY A 110 -5.69 10.65 18.70
C GLY A 110 -4.89 11.89 19.09
N GLU A 111 -3.59 11.75 19.37
CA GLU A 111 -2.67 12.85 19.63
C GLU A 111 -1.83 13.19 18.40
N ILE A 112 -1.48 14.47 18.24
CA ILE A 112 -0.60 14.98 17.18
C ILE A 112 0.71 15.41 17.84
N ILE A 113 1.78 14.66 17.58
CA ILE A 113 3.05 14.76 18.30
C ILE A 113 4.11 15.34 17.36
N SER A 114 4.75 16.43 17.77
CA SER A 114 5.98 16.90 17.11
C SER A 114 7.13 15.96 17.45
N LEU A 115 7.89 15.54 16.43
CA LEU A 115 9.10 14.73 16.63
C LEU A 115 10.34 15.58 16.88
N GLY A 116 10.24 16.91 16.72
CA GLY A 116 11.34 17.87 16.86
C GLY A 116 12.22 17.98 15.62
N THR A 117 13.42 18.52 15.79
CA THR A 117 14.48 18.63 14.77
C THR A 117 15.80 18.13 15.35
N LEU A 118 16.86 18.06 14.55
CA LEU A 118 18.22 17.75 15.01
C LEU A 118 18.97 18.99 15.54
N GLY A 119 18.27 20.12 15.70
CA GLY A 119 18.83 21.39 16.14
C GLY A 119 18.56 22.55 15.18
N GLY A 120 18.19 22.25 13.92
CA GLY A 120 17.81 23.22 12.90
C GLY A 120 16.32 23.58 12.91
N ASP A 121 15.85 24.17 11.82
CA ASP A 121 14.50 24.77 11.75
C ASP A 121 13.45 23.78 11.21
N ASN A 122 13.83 22.85 10.33
CA ASN A 122 12.91 21.94 9.65
C ASN A 122 13.12 20.45 9.95
N SER A 123 12.03 19.69 9.88
CA SER A 123 12.06 18.22 9.81
C SER A 123 10.83 17.66 9.07
N HIS A 124 10.95 16.46 8.54
CA HIS A 124 9.84 15.72 7.90
C HIS A 124 10.06 14.21 8.12
N ALA A 125 9.03 13.50 8.57
CA ALA A 125 9.04 12.04 8.68
C ALA A 125 8.50 11.37 7.41
N PHE A 126 9.13 10.28 6.97
CA PHE A 126 8.75 9.54 5.78
C PHE A 126 8.25 8.13 6.09
N GLY A 127 8.96 7.36 6.93
CA GLY A 127 8.61 5.97 7.24
C GLY A 127 8.34 5.74 8.72
N ILE A 128 7.53 4.72 9.04
CA ILE A 128 7.25 4.26 10.40
C ILE A 128 7.06 2.75 10.45
N ASN A 129 7.65 2.07 11.44
CA ASN A 129 7.43 0.64 11.67
C ASN A 129 6.47 0.35 12.83
N ASP A 130 6.12 -0.92 13.04
CA ASP A 130 5.20 -1.34 14.10
C ASP A 130 5.78 -1.19 15.52
N SER A 131 7.09 -1.02 15.64
CA SER A 131 7.73 -0.66 16.93
C SER A 131 7.61 0.84 17.24
N GLY A 132 7.04 1.64 16.34
CA GLY A 132 6.89 3.09 16.48
C GLY A 132 8.19 3.86 16.26
N GLN A 133 9.20 3.24 15.64
CA GLN A 133 10.38 3.95 15.15
C GLN A 133 9.99 4.72 13.89
N VAL A 134 10.40 5.98 13.81
CA VAL A 134 10.07 6.87 12.69
C VAL A 134 11.35 7.35 12.04
N VAL A 135 11.44 7.31 10.72
CA VAL A 135 12.59 7.80 9.96
C VAL A 135 12.21 8.98 9.08
N GLY A 136 13.19 9.79 8.71
CA GLY A 136 12.96 10.94 7.86
C GLY A 136 14.20 11.79 7.68
N LYS A 137 13.97 13.10 7.56
CA LYS A 137 15.02 14.11 7.46
C LYS A 137 14.81 15.28 8.40
N ALA A 138 15.90 15.87 8.89
CA ALA A 138 15.86 17.06 9.70
C ALA A 138 17.11 17.92 9.49
N GLU A 139 16.99 19.22 9.71
CA GLU A 139 18.12 20.15 9.73
C GLU A 139 18.82 20.10 11.09
N ILE A 140 20.16 20.22 11.08
CA ILE A 140 20.98 20.22 12.30
C ILE A 140 21.25 21.63 12.82
N THR A 141 21.37 22.61 11.92
CA THR A 141 21.75 23.99 12.28
C THR A 141 20.69 24.98 11.77
N PRO A 142 20.21 25.93 12.60
CA PRO A 142 19.25 26.95 12.14
C PRO A 142 19.81 27.80 10.99
N GLY A 143 18.99 28.04 9.98
CA GLY A 143 19.38 28.74 8.75
C GLY A 143 20.29 27.96 7.79
N ASP A 144 20.64 26.70 8.12
CA ASP A 144 21.28 25.76 7.22
C ASP A 144 20.24 24.75 6.71
N TYR A 145 20.08 24.71 5.38
CA TYR A 145 19.11 23.85 4.71
C TYR A 145 19.65 22.43 4.43
N THR A 146 20.84 22.10 4.95
CA THR A 146 21.42 20.76 4.86
C THR A 146 20.61 19.78 5.72
N ARG A 147 20.03 18.79 5.06
CA ARG A 147 19.15 17.78 5.67
C ARG A 147 19.94 16.56 6.05
N TRP A 148 19.70 16.05 7.25
CA TRP A 148 20.31 14.84 7.75
C TRP A 148 19.25 13.77 7.95
N PRO A 149 19.55 12.50 7.60
CA PRO A 149 18.66 11.40 7.87
C PRO A 149 18.55 11.24 9.39
N PHE A 150 17.35 10.95 9.89
CA PHE A 150 17.14 10.69 11.31
C PHE A 150 16.39 9.39 11.54
N ILE A 151 16.57 8.83 12.74
CA ILE A 151 15.64 7.90 13.36
C ILE A 151 15.14 8.52 14.67
N TRP A 152 13.83 8.45 14.88
CA TRP A 152 13.16 8.87 16.10
C TRP A 152 12.61 7.65 16.82
N GLN A 153 12.90 7.56 18.12
CA GLN A 153 12.40 6.50 18.97
C GLN A 153 12.22 7.03 20.40
N ASP A 154 11.07 6.74 21.00
CA ASP A 154 10.78 7.05 22.41
C ASP A 154 11.07 8.51 22.81
N GLY A 155 10.72 9.46 21.94
CA GLY A 155 10.89 10.89 22.20
C GLY A 155 12.26 11.47 21.82
N VAL A 156 13.16 10.66 21.27
CA VAL A 156 14.53 11.08 20.92
C VAL A 156 14.74 10.98 19.41
N MET A 157 15.03 12.12 18.79
CA MET A 157 15.52 12.18 17.40
C MET A 157 17.03 12.04 17.37
N THR A 158 17.54 11.06 16.63
CA THR A 158 18.97 10.77 16.47
C THR A 158 19.34 10.86 14.99
N ALA A 159 20.41 11.59 14.67
CA ALA A 159 20.94 11.62 13.31
C ALA A 159 21.50 10.24 12.95
N LEU A 160 21.17 9.74 11.77
CA LEU A 160 21.76 8.54 11.21
C LEU A 160 23.11 8.87 10.58
N GLU A 161 24.01 7.88 10.55
CA GLU A 161 25.35 8.04 9.99
C GLU A 161 25.28 8.40 8.49
N ILE A 162 26.14 9.31 8.06
CA ILE A 162 26.42 9.58 6.64
C ILE A 162 27.90 9.31 6.37
N PHE A 163 28.31 9.36 5.10
CA PHE A 163 29.70 9.10 4.73
C PHE A 163 30.69 10.02 5.49
N PRO A 164 31.86 9.49 5.91
CA PRO A 164 32.89 10.31 6.54
C PRO A 164 33.27 11.52 5.68
N ASN A 165 33.47 12.67 6.33
CA ASN A 165 33.80 13.96 5.71
C ASN A 165 32.72 14.55 4.77
N ALA A 166 31.51 13.99 4.76
CA ALA A 166 30.37 14.54 4.03
C ALA A 166 29.62 15.63 4.84
N GLU A 167 30.29 16.37 5.73
CA GLU A 167 29.65 17.22 6.75
C GLU A 167 28.72 18.31 6.18
N ASP A 168 28.92 18.72 4.91
CA ASP A 168 28.07 19.69 4.20
C ASP A 168 27.12 19.03 3.18
N ARG A 169 27.00 17.70 3.19
CA ARG A 169 26.26 16.92 2.19
C ARG A 169 25.28 15.99 2.90
N GLY A 170 24.01 16.32 2.74
CA GLY A 170 22.91 15.68 3.46
C GLY A 170 22.55 14.26 3.02
N GLY A 171 21.50 13.75 3.64
CA GLY A 171 20.84 12.50 3.32
C GLY A 171 19.39 12.50 3.81
N GLU A 172 18.62 11.53 3.36
CA GLU A 172 17.23 11.34 3.76
C GLU A 172 16.98 9.84 3.94
N ALA A 173 16.29 9.46 5.03
CA ALA A 173 15.81 8.10 5.23
C ALA A 173 14.32 8.05 4.88
N TRP A 174 13.97 7.25 3.88
CA TRP A 174 12.64 7.21 3.26
C TRP A 174 11.72 6.16 3.87
N ASP A 175 12.26 5.00 4.25
CA ASP A 175 11.48 3.87 4.72
C ASP A 175 12.23 3.06 5.79
N ILE A 176 11.49 2.31 6.62
CA ILE A 176 11.99 1.48 7.72
C ILE A 176 11.15 0.22 7.89
N ASN A 177 11.80 -0.95 7.91
CA ASN A 177 11.14 -2.23 8.13
C ASN A 177 10.93 -2.55 9.63
N ASN A 178 10.23 -3.64 9.94
CA ASN A 178 9.96 -4.08 11.32
C ASN A 178 11.18 -4.68 12.02
N LEU A 179 12.29 -4.90 11.31
CA LEU A 179 13.59 -5.25 11.89
C LEU A 179 14.36 -4.02 12.39
N GLY A 180 13.88 -2.81 12.07
CA GLY A 180 14.54 -1.54 12.40
C GLY A 180 15.61 -1.15 11.39
N GLU A 181 15.66 -1.78 10.22
CA GLU A 181 16.54 -1.41 9.12
C GLU A 181 15.86 -0.32 8.30
N ALA A 182 16.58 0.78 8.04
CA ALA A 182 16.06 1.91 7.30
C ALA A 182 16.77 2.06 5.96
N VAL A 183 16.13 2.66 4.96
CA VAL A 183 16.72 2.89 3.64
C VAL A 183 16.52 4.31 3.17
N GLY A 184 17.37 4.75 2.25
CA GLY A 184 17.27 6.08 1.69
C GLY A 184 18.43 6.44 0.77
N PHE A 185 18.87 7.68 0.86
CA PHE A 185 20.09 8.13 0.21
C PHE A 185 20.99 8.93 1.15
N ALA A 186 22.29 8.88 0.88
CA ALA A 186 23.29 9.73 1.49
C ALA A 186 24.29 10.23 0.44
N ALA A 187 24.75 11.47 0.57
CA ALA A 187 25.74 12.04 -0.35
C ALA A 187 27.17 11.89 0.22
N PRO A 188 28.13 11.31 -0.51
CA PRO A 188 29.55 11.34 -0.16
C PRO A 188 30.15 12.74 -0.39
N GLU A 189 31.31 13.02 0.24
CA GLU A 189 32.08 14.28 0.12
C GLU A 189 32.27 14.73 -1.35
N THR A 190 32.53 13.77 -2.24
CA THR A 190 32.63 13.97 -3.69
C THR A 190 31.86 12.88 -4.41
N GLY A 191 31.21 13.21 -5.53
CA GLY A 191 30.40 12.27 -6.30
C GLY A 191 28.90 12.55 -6.20
N SER A 192 28.12 11.62 -6.74
CA SER A 192 26.65 11.63 -6.75
C SER A 192 26.08 11.04 -5.46
N GLN A 193 24.78 11.21 -5.20
CA GLN A 193 24.10 10.58 -4.06
C GLN A 193 24.07 9.06 -4.21
N HIS A 194 24.28 8.34 -3.11
CA HIS A 194 24.25 6.88 -3.08
C HIS A 194 22.96 6.39 -2.43
N ALA A 195 22.38 5.32 -2.97
CA ALA A 195 21.38 4.52 -2.28
C ALA A 195 22.04 3.83 -1.09
N VAL A 196 21.43 3.93 0.08
CA VAL A 196 22.01 3.40 1.32
C VAL A 196 20.94 2.69 2.15
N MET A 197 21.42 1.78 3.00
CA MET A 197 20.65 1.15 4.06
C MET A 197 21.36 1.41 5.39
N TRP A 198 20.61 1.80 6.41
CA TRP A 198 21.06 1.81 7.79
C TRP A 198 20.60 0.52 8.46
N THR A 199 21.54 -0.23 9.04
CA THR A 199 21.19 -1.43 9.81
C THR A 199 20.41 -1.04 11.07
N ALA A 200 19.79 -2.01 11.74
CA ALA A 200 19.15 -1.78 13.04
C ALA A 200 20.10 -1.22 14.12
N ALA A 201 21.41 -1.38 13.95
CA ALA A 201 22.42 -0.78 14.82
C ALA A 201 22.80 0.67 14.43
N GLY A 202 22.25 1.18 13.33
CA GLY A 202 22.53 2.50 12.77
C GLY A 202 23.73 2.56 11.84
N GLU A 203 24.32 1.41 11.47
CA GLU A 203 25.50 1.36 10.59
C GLU A 203 25.12 1.62 9.14
N LEU A 204 25.85 2.51 8.46
CA LEU A 204 25.64 2.83 7.04
C LEU A 204 26.18 1.73 6.13
N VAL A 205 25.30 1.18 5.27
CA VAL A 205 25.61 0.24 4.20
C VAL A 205 25.36 0.93 2.85
N ASP A 206 26.40 1.07 2.04
CA ASP A 206 26.29 1.58 0.67
C ASP A 206 25.76 0.49 -0.27
N LEU A 207 24.64 0.76 -0.93
CA LEU A 207 23.99 -0.16 -1.88
C LEU A 207 24.45 0.09 -3.32
N THR A 208 25.11 1.22 -3.60
CA THR A 208 25.55 1.56 -4.95
C THR A 208 26.87 0.90 -5.32
N GLU A 209 27.04 0.57 -6.60
CA GLU A 209 28.36 0.23 -7.13
C GLU A 209 29.19 1.52 -7.28
N GLN A 210 30.52 1.42 -7.15
CA GLN A 210 31.42 2.57 -6.96
C GLN A 210 31.16 3.75 -7.92
N ASN A 211 30.82 4.92 -7.33
CA ASN A 211 30.57 6.23 -7.98
C ASN A 211 29.31 6.34 -8.85
N GLN A 212 28.34 5.44 -8.69
CA GLN A 212 27.03 5.55 -9.34
C GLN A 212 26.04 6.31 -8.47
N THR A 213 25.10 7.01 -9.11
CA THR A 213 23.99 7.63 -8.38
C THR A 213 22.91 6.58 -8.11
N GLY A 214 22.26 6.66 -6.96
CA GLY A 214 21.08 5.87 -6.67
C GLY A 214 20.36 6.41 -5.45
N GLU A 215 19.09 6.03 -5.30
CA GLU A 215 18.32 6.25 -4.07
C GLU A 215 17.50 5.01 -3.79
N ALA A 216 17.41 4.62 -2.52
CA ALA A 216 16.48 3.61 -2.04
C ALA A 216 15.23 4.30 -1.48
N TYR A 217 14.06 3.72 -1.77
CA TYR A 217 12.77 4.27 -1.35
C TYR A 217 11.95 3.31 -0.49
N GLY A 218 12.10 1.99 -0.67
CA GLY A 218 11.32 1.00 0.07
C GLY A 218 12.15 -0.20 0.52
N ILE A 219 11.78 -0.82 1.62
CA ILE A 219 12.41 -2.02 2.19
C ILE A 219 11.36 -2.95 2.80
N ASN A 220 11.50 -4.26 2.59
CA ASN A 220 10.64 -5.25 3.26
C ASN A 220 11.34 -5.92 4.46
N ASP A 221 10.62 -6.76 5.20
CA ASP A 221 11.14 -7.51 6.37
C ASP A 221 12.07 -8.69 5.98
N LEU A 222 12.38 -8.84 4.68
CA LEU A 222 13.41 -9.75 4.17
C LEU A 222 14.72 -9.03 3.87
N SER A 223 14.82 -7.74 4.21
CA SER A 223 15.95 -6.85 3.88
C SER A 223 16.18 -6.73 2.37
N GLU A 224 15.11 -6.86 1.57
CA GLU A 224 15.12 -6.54 0.15
C GLU A 224 14.79 -5.06 -0.01
N VAL A 225 15.63 -4.34 -0.75
CA VAL A 225 15.54 -2.88 -0.88
C VAL A 225 15.21 -2.51 -2.32
N VAL A 226 14.33 -1.54 -2.52
CA VAL A 226 13.96 -1.06 -3.85
C VAL A 226 14.15 0.45 -4.00
N GLY A 227 14.33 0.90 -5.23
CA GLY A 227 14.56 2.31 -5.55
C GLY A 227 14.96 2.49 -7.01
N PHE A 228 15.97 3.33 -7.29
CA PHE A 228 16.51 3.50 -8.63
C PHE A 228 18.04 3.67 -8.68
N ASN A 229 18.63 3.39 -9.84
CA ASN A 229 20.08 3.44 -10.07
C ASN A 229 20.52 4.59 -11.01
N GLU A 230 21.77 4.57 -11.46
CA GLU A 230 22.38 5.64 -12.25
C GLU A 230 21.77 5.82 -13.64
N ARG A 231 21.09 4.78 -14.12
CA ARG A 231 20.34 4.81 -15.39
C ARG A 231 18.91 5.29 -15.20
N SER A 232 18.54 5.65 -13.96
CA SER A 232 17.17 5.96 -13.58
C SER A 232 16.23 4.80 -13.89
N TRP A 233 16.71 3.58 -13.65
CA TRP A 233 15.92 2.35 -13.71
C TRP A 233 15.53 1.92 -12.30
N ALA A 234 14.27 1.53 -12.15
CA ALA A 234 13.78 0.84 -10.98
C ALA A 234 14.71 -0.35 -10.68
N THR A 235 15.08 -0.49 -9.41
CA THR A 235 16.13 -1.41 -9.00
C THR A 235 15.73 -2.11 -7.71
N LEU A 236 16.05 -3.40 -7.63
CA LEU A 236 15.98 -4.22 -6.42
C LEU A 236 17.41 -4.58 -6.00
N TRP A 237 17.79 -4.22 -4.78
CA TRP A 237 19.01 -4.67 -4.10
C TRP A 237 18.67 -5.80 -3.14
N ARG A 238 19.34 -6.94 -3.32
CA ARG A 238 19.11 -8.15 -2.54
C ARG A 238 20.39 -8.96 -2.39
N ASN A 239 20.80 -9.25 -1.16
CA ASN A 239 22.00 -10.04 -0.86
C ASN A 239 23.28 -9.51 -1.55
N GLY A 240 23.43 -8.18 -1.61
CA GLY A 240 24.56 -7.52 -2.29
C GLY A 240 24.53 -7.62 -3.82
N GLN A 241 23.42 -8.06 -4.42
CA GLN A 241 23.20 -8.06 -5.85
C GLN A 241 22.19 -6.98 -6.24
N GLN A 242 22.42 -6.37 -7.40
CA GLN A 242 21.52 -5.42 -8.02
C GLN A 242 20.74 -6.08 -9.16
N ILE A 243 19.42 -5.94 -9.14
CA ILE A 243 18.50 -6.47 -10.15
C ILE A 243 17.76 -5.27 -10.78
N ASN A 244 17.94 -5.06 -12.07
CA ASN A 244 17.27 -3.99 -12.79
C ASN A 244 15.83 -4.39 -13.14
N ILE A 245 14.87 -3.58 -12.70
CA ILE A 245 13.45 -3.70 -13.00
C ILE A 245 13.14 -2.83 -14.22
N ASN A 246 13.05 -3.45 -15.38
CA ASN A 246 12.72 -2.78 -16.64
C ASN A 246 11.76 -3.62 -17.48
N ASP A 247 11.10 -2.95 -18.41
CA ASP A 247 10.19 -3.49 -19.43
C ASP A 247 10.95 -4.02 -20.68
N GLY A 248 12.29 -4.10 -20.63
CA GLY A 248 13.13 -4.41 -21.79
C GLY A 248 13.36 -3.21 -22.73
N SER A 249 12.72 -2.08 -22.49
CA SER A 249 12.98 -0.83 -23.18
C SER A 249 14.22 -0.19 -22.59
N LEU A 250 15.28 -0.04 -23.38
CA LEU A 250 16.40 0.86 -23.06
C LEU A 250 15.97 2.33 -23.07
N SER A 251 14.67 2.55 -23.26
CA SER A 251 14.00 3.74 -23.68
C SER A 251 12.92 4.20 -22.64
N SER A 252 13.08 3.88 -21.35
CA SER A 252 12.13 4.26 -20.28
C SER A 252 12.82 4.61 -18.94
N TYR A 253 12.31 5.62 -18.22
CA TYR A 253 12.72 5.96 -16.84
C TYR A 253 11.79 5.19 -15.90
N SER A 254 12.31 4.58 -14.83
CA SER A 254 11.48 3.89 -13.85
C SER A 254 11.99 4.08 -12.43
N ARG A 255 11.07 4.09 -11.46
CA ARG A 255 11.38 4.12 -10.03
C ARG A 255 10.50 3.10 -9.33
N ALA A 256 11.12 2.26 -8.51
CA ALA A 256 10.40 1.42 -7.56
C ALA A 256 10.23 2.21 -6.26
N TYR A 257 8.99 2.31 -5.76
CA TYR A 257 8.70 3.06 -4.54
C TYR A 257 8.56 2.16 -3.32
N ALA A 258 7.88 1.03 -3.45
CA ALA A 258 7.66 0.10 -2.34
C ALA A 258 7.77 -1.36 -2.77
N ILE A 259 7.94 -2.22 -1.77
CA ILE A 259 8.07 -3.66 -1.90
C ILE A 259 7.42 -4.34 -0.70
N ASN A 260 6.64 -5.40 -0.92
CA ASN A 260 6.05 -6.19 0.16
C ASN A 260 6.89 -7.45 0.51
N ASN A 261 6.50 -8.19 1.54
CA ASN A 261 7.18 -9.41 2.00
C ASN A 261 6.99 -10.63 1.05
N SER A 262 6.14 -10.50 0.02
CA SER A 262 6.05 -11.44 -1.10
C SER A 262 7.04 -11.14 -2.23
N SER A 263 7.88 -10.11 -2.07
CA SER A 263 8.81 -9.61 -3.08
C SER A 263 8.09 -9.06 -4.33
N GLU A 264 6.89 -8.50 -4.15
CA GLU A 264 6.18 -7.75 -5.18
C GLU A 264 6.62 -6.29 -5.09
N VAL A 265 7.09 -5.75 -6.22
CA VAL A 265 7.62 -4.39 -6.30
C VAL A 265 6.68 -3.52 -7.08
N ILE A 266 6.36 -2.34 -6.55
CA ILE A 266 5.53 -1.35 -7.22
C ILE A 266 6.30 -0.07 -7.48
N GLY A 267 5.76 0.75 -8.37
CA GLY A 267 6.28 2.08 -8.62
C GLY A 267 5.67 2.65 -9.87
N TYR A 268 6.47 3.38 -10.63
CA TYR A 268 6.06 3.89 -11.93
C TYR A 268 7.18 3.84 -12.96
N TYR A 269 6.80 3.86 -14.23
CA TYR A 269 7.71 4.12 -15.33
C TYR A 269 7.15 5.20 -16.24
N ILE A 270 8.05 5.95 -16.89
CA ILE A 270 7.73 6.93 -17.92
C ILE A 270 8.38 6.48 -19.21
N HIS A 271 7.57 6.34 -20.24
CA HIS A 271 8.07 6.11 -21.58
C HIS A 271 8.48 7.45 -22.20
N TRP A 272 9.76 7.63 -22.52
CA TRP A 272 10.26 8.99 -22.82
C TRP A 272 9.88 9.58 -24.17
N LEU A 273 9.15 8.85 -25.02
CA LEU A 273 8.49 9.47 -26.18
C LEU A 273 7.14 10.12 -25.85
N THR A 274 6.46 9.64 -24.81
CA THR A 274 5.12 10.12 -24.43
C THR A 274 5.17 11.04 -23.21
N ASP A 275 6.20 10.92 -22.38
CA ASP A 275 6.32 11.60 -21.08
C ASP A 275 5.15 11.31 -20.14
N ASP A 276 4.55 10.11 -20.32
CA ASP A 276 3.37 9.66 -19.61
C ASP A 276 3.77 8.64 -18.53
N PRO A 277 3.51 8.92 -17.24
CA PRO A 277 3.77 7.99 -16.15
C PRO A 277 2.71 6.89 -16.10
N HIS A 278 3.17 5.66 -15.87
CA HIS A 278 2.34 4.48 -15.69
C HIS A 278 2.77 3.74 -14.43
N ALA A 279 1.81 3.45 -13.56
CA ALA A 279 2.02 2.66 -12.37
C ALA A 279 2.32 1.21 -12.78
N PHE A 280 3.26 0.56 -12.10
CA PHE A 280 3.59 -0.83 -12.38
C PHE A 280 3.54 -1.70 -11.13
N VAL A 281 3.37 -2.99 -11.36
CA VAL A 281 3.72 -4.07 -10.45
C VAL A 281 4.73 -5.00 -11.13
N TRP A 282 5.71 -5.46 -10.37
CA TRP A 282 6.77 -6.35 -10.85
C TRP A 282 6.95 -7.51 -9.88
N THR A 283 7.15 -8.70 -10.44
CA THR A 283 7.71 -9.85 -9.72
C THR A 283 8.80 -10.49 -10.56
N GLU A 284 9.74 -11.18 -9.93
CA GLU A 284 10.82 -11.86 -10.64
C GLU A 284 10.30 -12.92 -11.63
N GLN A 285 9.15 -13.54 -11.33
CA GLN A 285 8.53 -14.57 -12.17
C GLN A 285 7.73 -13.98 -13.34
N ALA A 286 7.10 -12.83 -13.14
CA ALA A 286 6.16 -12.25 -14.11
C ALA A 286 6.78 -11.12 -14.95
N GLY A 287 7.87 -10.52 -14.49
CA GLY A 287 8.39 -9.28 -15.04
C GLY A 287 7.50 -8.09 -14.68
N LEU A 288 7.78 -6.96 -15.35
CA LEU A 288 7.07 -5.70 -15.14
C LEU A 288 5.74 -5.74 -15.89
N LYS A 289 4.66 -5.37 -15.21
CA LYS A 289 3.35 -5.12 -15.82
C LYS A 289 2.83 -3.76 -15.38
N THR A 290 2.21 -3.04 -16.31
CA THR A 290 1.48 -1.82 -15.96
C THR A 290 0.23 -2.20 -15.15
N LEU A 291 -0.21 -1.37 -14.22
CA LEU A 291 -1.46 -1.62 -13.51
C LEU A 291 -2.66 -1.47 -14.46
N GLU A 292 -2.55 -0.64 -15.49
CA GLU A 292 -3.55 -0.47 -16.53
C GLU A 292 -3.81 -1.76 -17.32
N ASP A 293 -2.77 -2.55 -17.58
CA ASP A 293 -2.90 -3.89 -18.18
C ASP A 293 -3.61 -4.89 -17.26
N LEU A 294 -3.72 -4.57 -15.96
CA LEU A 294 -4.28 -5.44 -14.94
C LEU A 294 -5.66 -4.99 -14.43
N ILE A 295 -6.24 -3.91 -14.99
CA ILE A 295 -7.58 -3.43 -14.64
C ILE A 295 -8.50 -3.45 -15.87
N ALA A 296 -9.81 -3.40 -15.63
CA ALA A 296 -10.78 -3.36 -16.73
C ALA A 296 -10.53 -2.16 -17.68
N PRO A 297 -10.53 -2.33 -19.03
CA PRO A 297 -10.18 -1.25 -19.97
C PRO A 297 -11.20 -0.10 -20.01
N GLN A 298 -12.37 -0.29 -19.39
CA GLN A 298 -13.42 0.72 -19.26
C GLN A 298 -13.48 1.32 -17.85
N SER A 299 -12.44 1.13 -17.05
CA SER A 299 -12.34 1.71 -15.70
C SER A 299 -12.36 3.24 -15.71
N GLY A 300 -11.91 3.86 -16.81
CA GLY A 300 -11.73 5.31 -16.92
C GLY A 300 -10.48 5.83 -16.19
N TRP A 301 -9.66 4.93 -15.65
CA TRP A 301 -8.43 5.25 -14.94
C TRP A 301 -7.22 5.21 -15.86
N GLU A 302 -6.38 6.23 -15.72
CA GLU A 302 -4.99 6.25 -16.18
C GLU A 302 -4.13 6.27 -14.91
N LEU A 303 -3.56 5.11 -14.54
CA LEU A 303 -2.89 4.93 -13.25
C LEU A 303 -1.43 5.38 -13.36
N ALA A 304 -1.09 6.52 -12.76
CA ALA A 304 0.21 7.13 -13.00
C ALA A 304 1.30 6.67 -12.03
N TYR A 305 0.98 6.59 -10.73
CA TYR A 305 1.95 6.29 -9.68
C TYR A 305 1.34 5.33 -8.66
N ALA A 306 1.95 4.16 -8.49
CA ALA A 306 1.77 3.32 -7.31
C ALA A 306 2.83 3.76 -6.28
N LEU A 307 2.41 4.09 -5.07
CA LEU A 307 3.26 4.70 -4.05
C LEU A 307 3.58 3.75 -2.89
N ASP A 308 2.64 2.91 -2.51
CA ASP A 308 2.84 1.93 -1.43
C ASP A 308 2.00 0.65 -1.66
N ILE A 309 2.45 -0.47 -1.09
CA ILE A 309 1.86 -1.81 -1.20
C ILE A 309 2.00 -2.56 0.12
N ASN A 310 0.89 -3.16 0.60
CA ASN A 310 0.93 -4.03 1.76
C ASN A 310 1.18 -5.52 1.41
N ASP A 311 1.33 -6.39 2.41
CA ASP A 311 1.60 -7.82 2.20
C ASP A 311 0.45 -8.59 1.54
N PHE A 312 -0.76 -8.02 1.53
CA PHE A 312 -1.91 -8.55 0.80
C PHE A 312 -1.98 -8.12 -0.67
N GLY A 313 -1.02 -7.29 -1.12
CA GLY A 313 -0.98 -6.76 -2.47
C GLY A 313 -1.97 -5.64 -2.73
N LEU A 314 -2.56 -5.02 -1.69
CA LEU A 314 -3.31 -3.77 -1.85
C LEU A 314 -2.32 -2.66 -2.18
N ILE A 315 -2.58 -1.94 -3.26
CA ILE A 315 -1.70 -0.87 -3.73
C ILE A 315 -2.42 0.46 -3.58
N VAL A 316 -1.77 1.45 -2.98
CA VAL A 316 -2.24 2.84 -2.97
C VAL A 316 -1.42 3.68 -3.95
N GLY A 317 -2.08 4.64 -4.59
CA GLY A 317 -1.42 5.51 -5.55
C GLY A 317 -2.29 6.66 -6.00
N TYR A 318 -1.88 7.32 -7.07
CA TYR A 318 -2.70 8.31 -7.75
C TYR A 318 -2.56 8.23 -9.27
N GLY A 319 -3.60 8.70 -9.96
CA GLY A 319 -3.71 8.71 -11.42
C GLY A 319 -4.78 9.68 -11.88
N MET A 320 -5.08 9.70 -13.17
CA MET A 320 -6.18 10.48 -13.72
C MET A 320 -7.44 9.63 -13.78
N HIS A 321 -8.55 10.19 -13.30
CA HIS A 321 -9.89 9.62 -13.43
C HIS A 321 -10.88 10.75 -13.74
N ALA A 322 -11.58 10.64 -14.86
CA ALA A 322 -12.47 11.70 -15.38
C ALA A 322 -11.79 13.09 -15.44
N ASP A 323 -10.59 13.14 -16.05
CA ASP A 323 -9.76 14.35 -16.24
C ASP A 323 -9.27 15.04 -14.95
N LEU A 324 -9.38 14.37 -13.80
CA LEU A 324 -8.91 14.89 -12.52
C LEU A 324 -7.92 13.93 -11.87
N GLN A 325 -6.89 14.48 -11.22
CA GLN A 325 -5.98 13.66 -10.42
C GLN A 325 -6.74 13.12 -9.20
N ARG A 326 -6.66 11.81 -9.02
CA ARG A 326 -7.36 11.07 -7.96
C ARG A 326 -6.44 10.05 -7.33
N ALA A 327 -6.56 9.93 -6.02
CA ALA A 327 -5.97 8.83 -5.28
C ALA A 327 -6.81 7.57 -5.47
N PHE A 328 -6.15 6.41 -5.49
CA PHE A 328 -6.80 5.13 -5.65
C PHE A 328 -6.28 4.08 -4.66
N VAL A 329 -7.10 3.07 -4.40
CA VAL A 329 -6.67 1.77 -3.89
C VAL A 329 -6.95 0.72 -4.97
N ALA A 330 -5.90 0.05 -5.44
CA ALA A 330 -5.99 -1.10 -6.31
C ALA A 330 -5.94 -2.36 -5.45
N THR A 331 -7.01 -3.14 -5.50
CA THR A 331 -7.18 -4.37 -4.74
C THR A 331 -7.05 -5.56 -5.69
N PRO A 332 -6.21 -6.57 -5.39
CA PRO A 332 -6.18 -7.79 -6.18
C PRO A 332 -7.59 -8.40 -6.25
N VAL A 333 -8.14 -8.53 -7.45
CA VAL A 333 -9.36 -9.29 -7.72
C VAL A 333 -8.97 -10.68 -8.15
N ASN A 334 -8.70 -11.52 -7.17
CA ASN A 334 -8.78 -12.95 -7.38
C ASN A 334 -10.16 -13.47 -6.97
N PRO A 335 -11.17 -13.35 -7.85
CA PRO A 335 -12.17 -14.38 -7.82
C PRO A 335 -12.47 -14.93 -9.22
N THR A 336 -12.09 -16.19 -9.41
CA THR A 336 -12.75 -17.16 -10.28
C THR A 336 -14.27 -17.21 -10.06
N ILE A 337 -14.76 -16.68 -8.93
CA ILE A 337 -16.16 -16.69 -8.49
C ILE A 337 -16.85 -15.33 -8.67
N GLN A 338 -17.92 -15.30 -9.46
CA GLN A 338 -18.70 -14.09 -9.74
C GLN A 338 -20.07 -14.12 -9.07
N LEU A 339 -20.38 -13.10 -8.27
CA LEU A 339 -21.59 -12.95 -7.47
C LEU A 339 -22.53 -11.89 -8.09
N THR A 340 -23.83 -12.21 -8.21
CA THR A 340 -24.85 -11.27 -8.71
C THR A 340 -25.42 -10.39 -7.60
N ASN A 341 -25.99 -9.24 -7.98
CA ASN A 341 -26.89 -8.47 -7.12
C ASN A 341 -28.07 -9.32 -6.60
N ALA A 342 -28.65 -8.88 -5.48
CA ALA A 342 -29.85 -9.49 -4.95
C ALA A 342 -31.03 -9.18 -5.87
N HIS A 343 -31.80 -10.20 -6.22
CA HIS A 343 -32.99 -10.06 -7.06
C HIS A 343 -34.22 -10.61 -6.35
N PRO A 344 -35.33 -9.83 -6.20
CA PRO A 344 -35.61 -8.57 -6.88
C PRO A 344 -34.94 -7.32 -6.30
N GLY A 345 -34.22 -7.41 -5.18
CA GLY A 345 -33.64 -6.26 -4.49
C GLY A 345 -34.63 -5.53 -3.59
N VAL A 346 -35.72 -6.17 -3.19
CA VAL A 346 -36.83 -5.54 -2.45
C VAL A 346 -36.94 -6.13 -1.04
N ALA A 347 -37.00 -5.27 -0.03
CA ALA A 347 -37.16 -5.67 1.36
C ALA A 347 -38.58 -6.24 1.61
N GLY A 348 -38.67 -7.21 2.51
CA GLY A 348 -39.91 -7.94 2.78
C GLY A 348 -40.28 -8.97 1.71
N GLN A 349 -39.41 -9.22 0.74
CA GLN A 349 -39.58 -10.24 -0.30
C GLN A 349 -38.46 -11.29 -0.26
N VAL A 350 -38.72 -12.41 -0.92
CA VAL A 350 -37.69 -13.43 -1.18
C VAL A 350 -36.74 -12.89 -2.24
N ASN A 351 -35.48 -12.77 -1.86
CA ASN A 351 -34.40 -12.36 -2.74
C ASN A 351 -33.49 -13.55 -3.04
N GLY A 352 -32.86 -13.54 -4.21
CA GLY A 352 -31.83 -14.48 -4.60
C GLY A 352 -30.52 -13.78 -4.97
N ILE A 353 -29.40 -14.35 -4.52
CA ILE A 353 -28.04 -14.00 -4.95
C ILE A 353 -27.41 -15.26 -5.54
N ARG A 354 -26.72 -15.12 -6.67
CA ARG A 354 -26.09 -16.24 -7.39
C ARG A 354 -24.58 -16.06 -7.49
N ALA A 355 -23.85 -17.09 -7.13
CA ALA A 355 -22.44 -17.28 -7.45
C ALA A 355 -22.28 -18.11 -8.73
N SER A 356 -21.27 -17.79 -9.55
CA SER A 356 -20.94 -18.46 -10.82
C SER A 356 -19.42 -18.55 -11.00
N GLY A 357 -18.94 -19.41 -11.91
CA GLY A 357 -17.51 -19.69 -12.05
C GLY A 357 -17.00 -20.79 -11.11
N LEU A 358 -17.91 -21.53 -10.48
CA LEU A 358 -17.60 -22.60 -9.53
C LEU A 358 -17.35 -23.93 -10.26
N GLN A 359 -16.50 -24.79 -9.69
CA GLN A 359 -16.50 -26.21 -10.06
C GLN A 359 -17.84 -26.86 -9.67
N PRO A 360 -18.45 -27.71 -10.53
CA PRO A 360 -19.68 -28.42 -10.19
C PRO A 360 -19.55 -29.24 -8.91
N GLY A 361 -20.55 -29.16 -8.03
CA GLY A 361 -20.55 -29.85 -6.74
C GLY A 361 -19.81 -29.11 -5.62
N THR A 362 -19.13 -27.99 -5.89
CA THR A 362 -18.47 -27.21 -4.86
C THR A 362 -19.48 -26.51 -3.95
N LYS A 363 -19.26 -26.59 -2.63
CA LYS A 363 -20.06 -25.88 -1.63
C LYS A 363 -19.49 -24.49 -1.41
N VAL A 364 -20.32 -23.48 -1.59
CA VAL A 364 -19.97 -22.06 -1.40
C VAL A 364 -20.84 -21.45 -0.30
N TYR A 365 -20.25 -20.61 0.55
CA TYR A 365 -20.92 -19.86 1.60
C TYR A 365 -21.11 -18.42 1.15
N PHE A 366 -22.23 -17.82 1.53
CA PHE A 366 -22.56 -16.43 1.22
C PHE A 366 -22.55 -15.65 2.53
N CYS A 367 -21.76 -14.59 2.57
CA CYS A 367 -21.53 -13.74 3.72
C CYS A 367 -22.08 -12.34 3.42
N TRP A 368 -22.50 -11.63 4.45
CA TRP A 368 -22.91 -10.23 4.34
C TRP A 368 -22.45 -9.40 5.54
N SER A 369 -22.30 -8.09 5.32
CA SER A 369 -22.11 -7.11 6.40
C SER A 369 -22.81 -5.80 6.08
N GLY A 370 -23.03 -4.99 7.11
CA GLY A 370 -23.43 -3.59 6.96
C GLY A 370 -22.25 -2.64 6.73
N GLN A 371 -21.01 -3.12 6.89
CA GLN A 371 -19.77 -2.33 6.77
C GLN A 371 -18.71 -3.10 5.97
N GLY A 372 -17.86 -2.37 5.25
CA GLY A 372 -16.66 -2.91 4.62
C GLY A 372 -15.52 -3.06 5.65
N GLY A 373 -14.65 -4.05 5.46
CA GLY A 373 -13.50 -4.29 6.33
C GLY A 373 -12.78 -5.60 5.96
N GLY A 374 -11.71 -5.96 6.64
CA GLY A 374 -11.00 -7.22 6.39
C GLY A 374 -11.38 -8.30 7.42
N THR A 375 -12.06 -9.37 7.01
CA THR A 375 -12.31 -10.54 7.88
C THR A 375 -11.65 -11.79 7.33
N LEU A 376 -10.83 -12.41 8.18
CA LEU A 376 -10.18 -13.68 7.89
C LEU A 376 -11.18 -14.83 7.76
N ILE A 377 -10.89 -15.73 6.80
CA ILE A 377 -11.64 -16.97 6.64
C ILE A 377 -10.99 -18.03 7.53
N PRO A 378 -11.74 -18.72 8.42
CA PRO A 378 -11.18 -19.79 9.25
C PRO A 378 -10.50 -20.87 8.41
N ASP A 379 -9.34 -21.35 8.88
CA ASP A 379 -8.52 -22.39 8.25
C ASP A 379 -7.91 -22.04 6.87
N CYS A 380 -8.09 -20.79 6.41
CA CYS A 380 -7.35 -20.23 5.30
C CYS A 380 -6.07 -19.56 5.78
N ASP A 381 -4.95 -19.83 5.11
CA ASP A 381 -3.67 -19.23 5.44
C ASP A 381 -3.75 -17.70 5.28
N VAL A 382 -3.15 -17.00 6.23
CA VAL A 382 -3.50 -15.64 6.67
C VAL A 382 -3.12 -14.51 5.70
N THR A 383 -2.74 -14.81 4.45
CA THR A 383 -1.98 -13.86 3.61
C THR A 383 -2.58 -13.51 2.24
N VAL A 384 -3.75 -14.05 1.85
CA VAL A 384 -4.17 -13.90 0.42
C VAL A 384 -5.66 -13.64 0.17
N ASN A 385 -6.58 -13.96 1.09
CA ASN A 385 -8.02 -13.87 0.83
C ASN A 385 -8.83 -13.52 2.08
N ALA A 386 -8.79 -12.26 2.51
CA ALA A 386 -9.75 -11.76 3.50
C ALA A 386 -11.07 -11.38 2.80
N LEU A 387 -12.20 -11.66 3.45
CA LEU A 387 -13.46 -11.03 3.07
C LEU A 387 -13.31 -9.52 3.23
N GLN A 388 -13.73 -8.76 2.23
CA GLN A 388 -13.87 -7.29 2.24
C GLN A 388 -15.13 -6.85 3.03
N LEU A 389 -15.47 -7.61 4.08
CA LEU A 389 -16.60 -7.40 4.96
C LEU A 389 -16.08 -7.28 6.39
N GLU A 390 -16.54 -6.29 7.15
CA GLU A 390 -16.26 -6.21 8.59
C GLU A 390 -17.25 -7.09 9.36
N ASN A 391 -16.76 -7.93 10.28
CA ASN A 391 -17.60 -8.78 11.15
C ASN A 391 -18.76 -9.48 10.40
N PRO A 392 -18.49 -10.20 9.29
CA PRO A 392 -19.51 -10.71 8.40
C PRO A 392 -20.39 -11.76 9.05
N THR A 393 -21.66 -11.73 8.69
CA THR A 393 -22.63 -12.77 9.01
C THR A 393 -22.78 -13.74 7.84
N VAL A 394 -22.70 -15.04 8.10
CA VAL A 394 -22.98 -16.07 7.08
C VAL A 394 -24.49 -16.13 6.84
N ALA A 395 -24.95 -15.72 5.67
CA ALA A 395 -26.36 -15.79 5.25
C ALA A 395 -26.81 -17.24 4.96
N GLY A 396 -25.88 -18.08 4.50
CA GLY A 396 -26.16 -19.47 4.17
C GLY A 396 -25.11 -20.06 3.22
N SER A 397 -25.42 -21.23 2.65
CA SER A 397 -24.55 -21.91 1.68
C SER A 397 -25.37 -22.57 0.58
N ALA A 398 -24.78 -22.76 -0.59
CA ALA A 398 -25.35 -23.54 -1.68
C ALA A 398 -24.28 -24.40 -2.37
N ILE A 399 -24.71 -25.43 -3.09
CA ILE A 399 -23.82 -26.31 -3.87
C ILE A 399 -23.95 -25.93 -5.34
N ALA A 400 -22.81 -25.83 -6.04
CA ALA A 400 -22.75 -25.52 -7.46
C ALA A 400 -23.39 -26.61 -8.32
N ASP A 401 -24.23 -26.22 -9.27
CA ASP A 401 -24.85 -27.10 -10.26
C ASP A 401 -23.86 -27.53 -11.35
N ALA A 402 -24.32 -28.33 -12.31
CA ALA A 402 -23.52 -28.81 -13.44
C ALA A 402 -22.97 -27.68 -14.34
N ASN A 403 -23.51 -26.47 -14.24
CA ASN A 403 -23.05 -25.28 -14.98
C ASN A 403 -22.17 -24.37 -14.10
N GLY A 404 -21.75 -24.83 -12.92
CA GLY A 404 -20.91 -24.05 -12.02
C GLY A 404 -21.63 -22.90 -11.33
N ARG A 405 -22.94 -23.02 -11.10
CA ARG A 405 -23.77 -21.97 -10.47
C ARG A 405 -24.35 -22.42 -9.15
N ALA A 406 -24.28 -21.56 -8.14
CA ALA A 406 -24.91 -21.78 -6.84
C ALA A 406 -25.77 -20.55 -6.49
N THR A 407 -27.02 -20.74 -6.07
CA THR A 407 -27.93 -19.62 -5.74
C THR A 407 -28.44 -19.77 -4.31
N LEU A 408 -28.21 -18.75 -3.49
CA LEU A 408 -28.85 -18.61 -2.19
C LEU A 408 -30.13 -17.80 -2.35
N LYS A 409 -31.24 -18.28 -1.76
CA LYS A 409 -32.51 -17.56 -1.69
C LYS A 409 -32.93 -17.40 -0.23
N GLY A 410 -33.40 -16.22 0.13
CA GLY A 410 -33.82 -15.91 1.50
C GLY A 410 -34.80 -14.75 1.55
N ASN A 411 -35.62 -14.71 2.60
CA ASN A 411 -36.50 -13.57 2.84
C ASN A 411 -35.69 -12.41 3.42
N VAL A 412 -35.70 -11.26 2.78
CA VAL A 412 -35.03 -10.06 3.29
C VAL A 412 -36.01 -9.35 4.22
N PRO A 413 -35.66 -9.06 5.48
CA PRO A 413 -36.56 -8.39 6.41
C PRO A 413 -36.99 -6.98 5.94
N ARG A 414 -38.23 -6.57 6.23
CA ARG A 414 -38.74 -5.23 5.83
C ARG A 414 -37.95 -4.06 6.42
N ASN A 415 -37.33 -4.24 7.58
CA ASN A 415 -36.50 -3.20 8.23
C ASN A 415 -35.13 -2.99 7.55
N VAL A 416 -34.86 -3.71 6.47
CA VAL A 416 -33.71 -3.50 5.57
C VAL A 416 -34.07 -2.58 4.40
N SER A 417 -35.35 -2.20 4.21
CA SER A 417 -35.75 -1.20 3.22
C SER A 417 -34.97 0.10 3.43
N GLY A 418 -34.40 0.63 2.35
CA GLY A 418 -33.52 1.79 2.33
C GLY A 418 -32.10 1.55 2.88
N LYS A 419 -31.75 0.34 3.30
CA LYS A 419 -30.39 0.01 3.79
C LYS A 419 -29.54 -0.62 2.71
N THR A 420 -28.27 -0.26 2.71
CA THR A 420 -27.21 -0.87 1.89
C THR A 420 -26.53 -1.99 2.68
N LEU A 421 -26.37 -3.15 2.06
CA LEU A 421 -25.63 -4.28 2.60
C LEU A 421 -24.57 -4.73 1.58
N LEU A 422 -23.44 -5.20 2.09
CA LEU A 422 -22.33 -5.75 1.32
C LEU A 422 -22.39 -7.28 1.37
N PHE A 423 -22.08 -7.95 0.26
CA PHE A 423 -22.12 -9.40 0.14
C PHE A 423 -20.86 -9.93 -0.56
N GLN A 424 -20.36 -11.06 -0.08
CA GLN A 424 -19.34 -11.86 -0.76
C GLN A 424 -19.64 -13.34 -0.58
N ALA A 425 -19.20 -14.15 -1.54
CA ALA A 425 -19.18 -15.59 -1.43
C ALA A 425 -17.77 -16.08 -1.12
N VAL A 426 -17.67 -17.21 -0.45
CA VAL A 426 -16.40 -17.82 -0.04
C VAL A 426 -16.48 -19.34 -0.13
N ILE A 427 -15.37 -19.96 -0.54
CA ILE A 427 -15.16 -21.41 -0.51
C ILE A 427 -14.03 -21.68 0.48
N PRO A 428 -14.33 -21.97 1.76
CA PRO A 428 -13.29 -22.13 2.79
C PRO A 428 -12.28 -23.24 2.48
N SER A 429 -12.68 -24.29 1.74
CA SER A 429 -11.78 -25.39 1.40
C SER A 429 -10.71 -25.04 0.36
N SER A 430 -10.92 -23.99 -0.44
CA SER A 430 -9.98 -23.51 -1.46
C SER A 430 -9.55 -22.06 -1.22
N CYS A 431 -10.07 -21.42 -0.17
CA CYS A 431 -9.84 -20.03 0.18
C CYS A 431 -10.18 -19.02 -0.92
N GLU A 432 -11.00 -19.40 -1.89
CA GLU A 432 -11.47 -18.50 -2.94
C GLU A 432 -12.62 -17.65 -2.40
N ILE A 433 -12.55 -16.35 -2.63
CA ILE A 433 -13.65 -15.41 -2.39
C ILE A 433 -14.29 -15.01 -3.72
N SER A 434 -15.44 -14.33 -3.67
CA SER A 434 -16.03 -13.67 -4.85
C SER A 434 -15.70 -12.19 -4.87
N ASN A 435 -16.08 -11.53 -5.98
CA ASN A 435 -16.21 -10.08 -5.98
C ASN A 435 -17.19 -9.62 -4.88
N LEU A 436 -17.01 -8.37 -4.43
CA LEU A 436 -17.90 -7.69 -3.50
C LEU A 436 -19.17 -7.21 -4.23
N VAL A 437 -20.34 -7.48 -3.65
CA VAL A 437 -21.65 -7.01 -4.14
C VAL A 437 -22.24 -6.04 -3.13
N VAL A 438 -22.56 -4.83 -3.56
CA VAL A 438 -23.17 -3.78 -2.74
C VAL A 438 -24.64 -3.62 -3.16
N GLN A 439 -25.57 -3.87 -2.24
CA GLN A 439 -27.01 -3.89 -2.52
C GLN A 439 -27.78 -2.98 -1.56
N THR A 440 -28.46 -1.99 -2.12
CA THR A 440 -29.52 -1.24 -1.43
C THR A 440 -30.85 -1.92 -1.67
N PHE A 441 -31.61 -2.21 -0.60
CA PHE A 441 -32.93 -2.82 -0.74
C PHE A 441 -34.03 -1.77 -0.78
N GLU A 442 -34.93 -1.86 -1.76
CA GLU A 442 -36.13 -1.02 -1.88
C GLU A 442 -37.19 -1.36 -0.83
#